data_AF-A0A3B8IRR0-F1
#
_entry.id   AF-A0A3B8IRR0-F1
#
_cell.length_a   1.000
_cell.length_b   1.000
_cell.length_c   1.000
_cell.angle_alpha   90.00
_cell.angle_beta   90.00
_cell.angle_gamma   90.00
#
_symmetry.space_group_name_H-M   'P 1'
#
loop_
_entity.id
_entity.type
_entity.pdbx_description
1 polymer ?
#
loop_
_entity_poly.entity_id
_entity_poly.type
_entity_poly.pdbx_seq_one_letter_code
_entity_poly.pdbx_strand_id
1 'polypeptide(L)'
;MTPGQGISYQHRIAWLAELAQMGYRVTNPELISQADPSFFQNYRTWMQELASLKGGHVKYVPLFSRFPEGVPDQFTHFKKRLIGYLANFWHVSADGRPQPGWVPDWLFNAQDFGADPITQLQHDELYEQALKAQASRQRDTHIEWTYLTLALAPDWSAALQKWMQSLLYAKAPIKAAWHADLTTLLDFYGVADLEANRLVHKENKAWVMRYAWQKGQYEQVLHLGSNATDVLRMFAALTGSDVSLSEPIRFPKLTRAQRRCVMQMLDQAPELAEDLMRYRALWRTVARYLHPGEFASKYPHVANTFRALHQGKLQTLNSKIENLLAEADLFAIRKDPTWGPLNLNAR
;
A
#
# COMPACT_ATOMS: atom_id res chain seq x y z
N MET A 1 21.73 -1.94 -16.78
CA MET A 1 23.17 -2.10 -17.10
C MET A 1 23.52 -1.19 -18.26
N THR A 2 24.68 -0.54 -18.27
CA THR A 2 25.17 0.16 -19.48
C THR A 2 25.66 -0.86 -20.50
N PRO A 3 25.52 -0.61 -21.82
CA PRO A 3 26.13 -1.45 -22.83
C PRO A 3 27.66 -1.40 -22.76
N GLY A 4 28.33 -2.52 -23.01
CA GLY A 4 29.80 -2.62 -23.00
C GLY A 4 30.31 -3.98 -23.46
N GLN A 5 31.59 -4.29 -23.17
CA GLN A 5 32.29 -5.47 -23.70
C GLN A 5 31.93 -6.80 -22.98
N GLY A 6 31.08 -6.75 -21.96
CA GLY A 6 30.74 -7.91 -21.14
C GLY A 6 31.84 -8.31 -20.17
N ILE A 7 31.59 -9.41 -19.46
CA ILE A 7 32.58 -10.09 -18.61
C ILE A 7 32.94 -11.45 -19.23
N SER A 8 34.09 -12.00 -18.84
CA SER A 8 34.51 -13.33 -19.29
C SER A 8 33.46 -14.41 -18.95
N TYR A 9 33.44 -15.48 -19.74
CA TYR A 9 32.54 -16.62 -19.52
C TYR A 9 32.64 -17.21 -18.10
N GLN A 10 33.86 -17.36 -17.56
CA GLN A 10 34.09 -17.91 -16.22
C GLN A 10 33.42 -17.06 -15.12
N HIS A 11 33.64 -15.73 -15.16
CA HIS A 11 33.01 -14.79 -14.23
C HIS A 11 31.49 -14.80 -14.34
N ARG A 12 30.94 -14.93 -15.56
CA ARG A 12 29.50 -15.05 -15.78
C ARG A 12 28.91 -16.30 -15.13
N ILE A 13 29.57 -17.45 -15.30
CA ILE A 13 29.12 -18.71 -14.69
C ILE A 13 29.20 -18.63 -13.16
N ALA A 14 30.29 -18.09 -12.63
CA ALA A 14 30.45 -17.89 -11.18
C ALA A 14 29.30 -17.03 -10.61
N TRP A 15 29.00 -15.90 -11.24
CA TRP A 15 27.92 -15.02 -10.81
C TRP A 15 26.54 -15.70 -10.86
N LEU A 16 26.22 -16.39 -11.95
CA LEU A 16 24.94 -17.11 -12.07
C LEU A 16 24.83 -18.24 -11.04
N ALA A 17 25.94 -18.89 -10.70
CA ALA A 17 25.97 -19.91 -9.66
C ALA A 17 25.73 -19.32 -8.27
N GLU A 18 26.33 -18.17 -7.94
CA GLU A 18 26.09 -17.48 -6.67
C GLU A 18 24.62 -17.03 -6.54
N LEU A 19 24.03 -16.47 -7.60
CA LEU A 19 22.60 -16.17 -7.62
C LEU A 19 21.74 -17.40 -7.42
N ALA A 20 22.08 -18.50 -8.08
CA ALA A 20 21.35 -19.76 -7.96
C ALA A 20 21.38 -20.34 -6.54
N GLN A 21 22.51 -20.23 -5.84
CA GLN A 21 22.64 -20.62 -4.44
C GLN A 21 21.73 -19.80 -3.51
N MET A 22 21.45 -18.55 -3.86
CA MET A 22 20.52 -17.68 -3.13
C MET A 22 19.05 -17.85 -3.60
N GLY A 23 18.78 -18.75 -4.55
CA GLY A 23 17.45 -18.97 -5.11
C GLY A 23 17.00 -17.90 -6.11
N TYR A 24 17.94 -17.23 -6.78
CA TYR A 24 17.66 -16.33 -7.88
C TYR A 24 17.99 -16.96 -9.23
N ARG A 25 17.13 -16.74 -10.22
CA ARG A 25 17.36 -17.20 -11.59
C ARG A 25 17.23 -16.04 -12.57
N VAL A 26 18.28 -15.80 -13.35
CA VAL A 26 18.24 -14.80 -14.42
C VAL A 26 17.51 -15.36 -15.63
N THR A 27 16.50 -14.65 -16.14
CA THR A 27 15.67 -15.11 -17.27
C THR A 27 16.36 -14.92 -18.63
N ASN A 28 17.27 -13.94 -18.72
CA ASN A 28 17.97 -13.51 -19.94
C ASN A 28 19.47 -13.30 -19.68
N PRO A 29 20.20 -14.35 -19.25
CA PRO A 29 21.62 -14.25 -18.86
C PRO A 29 22.56 -13.88 -20.03
N GLU A 30 22.12 -14.01 -21.28
CA GLU A 30 22.86 -13.59 -22.45
C GLU A 30 23.15 -12.09 -22.50
N LEU A 31 22.31 -11.25 -21.86
CA LEU A 31 22.53 -9.79 -21.81
C LEU A 31 23.78 -9.38 -21.04
N ILE A 32 24.32 -10.25 -20.18
CA ILE A 32 25.55 -9.98 -19.44
C ILE A 32 26.74 -9.78 -20.39
N SER A 33 26.76 -10.50 -21.51
CA SER A 33 27.83 -10.39 -22.52
C SER A 33 27.85 -9.03 -23.21
N GLN A 34 26.79 -8.24 -23.04
CA GLN A 34 26.63 -6.90 -23.60
C GLN A 34 26.71 -5.81 -22.53
N ALA A 35 26.94 -6.17 -21.25
CA ALA A 35 26.99 -5.21 -20.16
C ALA A 35 28.41 -4.63 -20.00
N ASP A 36 28.50 -3.36 -19.60
CA ASP A 36 29.76 -2.77 -19.21
C ASP A 36 30.31 -3.45 -17.93
N PRO A 37 31.62 -3.77 -17.85
CA PRO A 37 32.22 -4.36 -16.65
C PRO A 37 31.99 -3.56 -15.36
N SER A 38 31.76 -2.24 -15.45
CA SER A 38 31.43 -1.39 -14.30
C SER A 38 30.15 -1.80 -13.58
N PHE A 39 29.24 -2.54 -14.24
CA PHE A 39 28.06 -3.12 -13.61
C PHE A 39 28.41 -3.96 -12.37
N PHE A 40 29.58 -4.61 -12.38
CA PHE A 40 30.04 -5.44 -11.28
C PHE A 40 30.87 -4.69 -10.22
N GLN A 41 31.07 -3.37 -10.33
CA GLN A 41 31.83 -2.60 -9.33
C GLN A 41 31.19 -2.69 -7.93
N ASN A 42 29.85 -2.65 -7.87
CA ASN A 42 29.11 -2.73 -6.61
C ASN A 42 28.74 -4.16 -6.22
N TYR A 43 29.36 -5.19 -6.84
CA TYR A 43 29.04 -6.62 -6.69
C TYR A 43 28.60 -7.02 -5.27
N ARG A 44 29.47 -6.77 -4.30
CA ARG A 44 29.27 -7.19 -2.91
C ARG A 44 28.02 -6.56 -2.31
N THR A 45 27.74 -5.31 -2.63
CA THR A 45 26.63 -4.55 -2.06
C THR A 45 25.29 -5.13 -2.50
N TRP A 46 25.05 -5.28 -3.81
CA TRP A 46 23.75 -5.80 -4.26
C TRP A 46 23.61 -7.32 -4.01
N MET A 47 24.71 -8.09 -3.95
CA MET A 47 24.63 -9.48 -3.49
C MET A 47 24.18 -9.58 -2.03
N GLN A 48 24.64 -8.67 -1.16
CA GLN A 48 24.15 -8.57 0.22
C GLN A 48 22.68 -8.12 0.26
N GLU A 49 22.28 -7.16 -0.57
CA GLU A 49 20.88 -6.72 -0.67
C GLU A 49 19.97 -7.86 -1.15
N LEU A 50 20.34 -8.60 -2.19
CA LEU A 50 19.61 -9.78 -2.68
C LEU A 50 19.50 -10.86 -1.60
N ALA A 51 20.60 -11.16 -0.89
CA ALA A 51 20.56 -12.09 0.23
C ALA A 51 19.61 -11.58 1.35
N SER A 52 19.59 -10.28 1.61
CA SER A 52 18.72 -9.68 2.62
C SER A 52 17.23 -9.80 2.24
N LEU A 53 16.90 -9.63 0.95
CA LEU A 53 15.53 -9.75 0.42
C LEU A 53 14.97 -11.17 0.56
N LYS A 54 15.83 -12.19 0.57
CA LYS A 54 15.47 -13.59 0.86
C LYS A 54 15.47 -13.93 2.35
N GLY A 55 15.70 -12.94 3.23
CA GLY A 55 15.79 -13.16 4.67
C GLY A 55 17.11 -13.82 5.11
N GLY A 56 18.12 -13.90 4.25
CA GLY A 56 19.43 -14.52 4.57
C GLY A 56 20.22 -13.80 5.68
N HIS A 57 19.79 -12.60 6.07
CA HIS A 57 20.32 -11.84 7.19
C HIS A 57 19.68 -12.20 8.54
N VAL A 58 18.57 -12.94 8.54
CA VAL A 58 17.82 -13.31 9.75
C VAL A 58 18.07 -14.78 10.07
N LYS A 59 18.57 -15.06 11.27
CA LYS A 59 18.59 -16.42 11.81
C LYS A 59 17.20 -16.77 12.32
N TYR A 60 16.40 -17.42 11.48
CA TYR A 60 15.05 -17.83 11.84
C TYR A 60 15.08 -19.08 12.72
N VAL A 61 14.55 -18.95 13.94
CA VAL A 61 14.27 -20.08 14.83
C VAL A 61 12.78 -20.43 14.71
N PRO A 62 12.42 -21.64 14.25
CA PRO A 62 11.01 -22.03 14.16
C PRO A 62 10.40 -22.17 15.55
N LEU A 63 9.13 -21.75 15.69
CA LEU A 63 8.35 -21.98 16.91
C LEU A 63 8.28 -23.47 17.26
N PHE A 64 8.07 -24.32 16.25
CA PHE A 64 7.99 -25.77 16.41
C PHE A 64 9.36 -26.38 16.15
N SER A 65 9.89 -27.10 17.14
CA SER A 65 11.19 -27.76 17.04
C SER A 65 11.22 -28.67 15.83
N ARG A 66 10.17 -29.39 15.47
CA ARG A 66 10.17 -30.32 14.31
C ARG A 66 9.63 -29.72 13.01
N PHE A 67 9.61 -28.40 12.86
CA PHE A 67 9.19 -27.77 11.59
C PHE A 67 10.05 -28.28 10.40
N PRO A 68 9.43 -28.59 9.24
CA PRO A 68 8.00 -28.44 8.91
C PRO A 68 7.11 -29.63 9.31
N GLU A 69 7.66 -30.82 9.57
CA GLU A 69 6.89 -32.06 9.72
C GLU A 69 6.10 -32.17 11.04
N GLY A 70 6.50 -31.42 12.08
CA GLY A 70 5.88 -31.45 13.40
C GLY A 70 5.01 -30.24 13.73
N VAL A 71 4.42 -29.58 12.73
CA VAL A 71 3.47 -28.48 12.96
C VAL A 71 2.11 -29.06 13.37
N PRO A 72 1.60 -28.77 14.58
CA PRO A 72 0.29 -29.23 15.02
C PRO A 72 -0.84 -28.53 14.25
N ASP A 73 -2.03 -29.14 14.25
CA ASP A 73 -3.25 -28.51 13.74
C ASP A 73 -3.46 -27.13 14.37
N GLN A 74 -3.72 -26.12 13.52
CA GLN A 74 -3.77 -24.71 13.94
C GLN A 74 -4.86 -24.46 14.99
N PHE A 75 -6.04 -25.08 14.81
CA PHE A 75 -7.17 -24.90 15.70
C PHE A 75 -6.94 -25.58 17.05
N THR A 76 -6.37 -26.79 17.04
CA THR A 76 -5.98 -27.54 18.23
C THR A 76 -4.92 -26.79 19.02
N HIS A 77 -3.89 -26.28 18.35
CA HIS A 77 -2.85 -25.47 18.97
C HIS A 77 -3.43 -24.21 19.61
N PHE A 78 -4.30 -23.48 18.90
CA PHE A 78 -4.97 -22.29 19.43
C PHE A 78 -5.80 -22.58 20.70
N LYS A 79 -6.58 -23.67 20.72
CA LYS A 79 -7.34 -24.09 21.91
C LYS A 79 -6.44 -24.37 23.11
N LYS A 80 -5.35 -25.12 22.89
CA LYS A 80 -4.39 -25.41 23.95
C LYS A 80 -3.76 -24.13 24.52
N ARG A 81 -3.44 -23.16 23.66
CA ARG A 81 -2.94 -21.85 24.11
C ARG A 81 -3.96 -21.11 24.98
N LEU A 82 -5.23 -21.06 24.58
CA LEU A 82 -6.28 -20.43 25.38
C LEU A 82 -6.40 -21.09 26.75
N ILE A 83 -6.37 -22.42 26.80
CA ILE A 83 -6.37 -23.19 28.05
C ILE A 83 -5.14 -22.83 28.90
N GLY A 84 -3.96 -22.72 28.29
CA GLY A 84 -2.72 -22.34 28.99
C GLY A 84 -2.76 -20.93 29.57
N TYR A 85 -3.28 -19.95 28.82
CA TYR A 85 -3.49 -18.59 29.33
C TYR A 85 -4.41 -18.56 30.54
N LEU A 86 -5.52 -19.29 30.48
CA LEU A 86 -6.46 -19.39 31.61
C LEU A 86 -5.80 -20.13 32.79
N ALA A 87 -5.12 -21.25 32.56
CA ALA A 87 -4.42 -21.98 33.62
C ALA A 87 -3.40 -21.08 34.36
N ASN A 88 -2.67 -20.25 33.62
CA ASN A 88 -1.71 -19.30 34.19
C ASN A 88 -2.40 -18.15 34.94
N PHE A 89 -3.50 -17.61 34.40
CA PHE A 89 -4.27 -16.56 35.06
C PHE A 89 -4.88 -17.03 36.39
N TRP A 90 -5.35 -18.27 36.44
CA TRP A 90 -5.98 -18.85 37.63
C TRP A 90 -4.99 -19.58 38.55
N HIS A 91 -3.68 -19.48 38.28
CA HIS A 91 -2.61 -20.14 39.04
C HIS A 91 -2.87 -21.65 39.30
N VAL A 92 -3.35 -22.36 38.29
CA VAL A 92 -3.60 -23.80 38.40
C VAL A 92 -2.25 -24.52 38.51
N SER A 93 -1.91 -24.95 39.73
CA SER A 93 -0.64 -25.62 40.02
C SER A 93 -0.68 -27.07 39.54
N ALA A 94 0.02 -27.34 38.43
CA ALA A 94 0.35 -28.68 37.96
C ALA A 94 1.84 -28.73 37.61
N ASP A 95 2.42 -29.93 37.50
CA ASP A 95 3.78 -30.11 36.99
C ASP A 95 3.95 -29.37 35.65
N GLY A 96 5.07 -28.67 35.52
CA GLY A 96 5.31 -27.77 34.40
C GLY A 96 6.66 -27.10 34.51
N ARG A 97 6.96 -26.26 33.52
CA ARG A 97 8.25 -25.58 33.40
C ARG A 97 8.06 -24.07 33.21
N PRO A 98 8.96 -23.25 33.76
CA PRO A 98 8.95 -21.82 33.46
C PRO A 98 9.48 -21.57 32.03
N GLN A 99 8.70 -20.89 31.20
CA GLN A 99 9.13 -20.26 29.94
C GLN A 99 8.19 -19.09 29.67
N PRO A 100 8.69 -17.86 29.51
CA PRO A 100 8.14 -16.57 29.98
C PRO A 100 6.96 -16.55 30.99
N GLY A 101 5.93 -17.37 30.83
CA GLY A 101 4.98 -17.83 31.85
C GLY A 101 5.25 -19.26 32.39
N TRP A 102 4.21 -19.93 32.90
CA TRP A 102 4.25 -21.34 33.31
C TRP A 102 3.66 -22.21 32.21
N VAL A 103 4.36 -23.26 31.80
CA VAL A 103 3.91 -24.21 30.77
C VAL A 103 3.61 -25.55 31.45
N PRO A 104 2.33 -25.94 31.60
CA PRO A 104 1.98 -27.22 32.21
C PRO A 104 2.34 -28.40 31.30
N ASP A 105 3.01 -29.41 31.85
CA ASP A 105 3.50 -30.58 31.09
C ASP A 105 2.35 -31.42 30.49
N TRP A 106 1.17 -31.39 31.13
CA TRP A 106 -0.05 -32.05 30.61
C TRP A 106 -0.63 -31.38 29.36
N LEU A 107 -0.29 -30.11 29.12
CA LEU A 107 -0.86 -29.31 28.04
C LEU A 107 0.07 -29.30 26.82
N PHE A 108 1.36 -29.05 27.07
CA PHE A 108 2.42 -28.99 26.07
C PHE A 108 3.67 -29.74 26.51
N ASN A 109 4.29 -30.45 25.58
CA ASN A 109 5.67 -30.89 25.74
C ASN A 109 6.61 -29.77 25.29
N ALA A 110 7.27 -29.10 26.24
CA ALA A 110 8.11 -27.94 25.96
C ALA A 110 9.27 -28.23 24.98
N GLN A 111 9.73 -29.48 24.87
CA GLN A 111 10.82 -29.85 23.95
C GLN A 111 10.41 -29.77 22.47
N ASP A 112 9.11 -29.85 22.19
CA ASP A 112 8.58 -29.74 20.83
C ASP A 112 8.56 -28.28 20.33
N PHE A 113 8.98 -27.31 21.15
CA PHE A 113 8.95 -25.88 20.84
C PHE A 113 10.31 -25.21 21.04
N GLY A 114 10.62 -24.24 20.17
CA GLY A 114 11.78 -23.35 20.27
C GLY A 114 11.48 -22.02 20.98
N ALA A 115 10.24 -21.85 21.45
CA ALA A 115 9.76 -20.70 22.21
C ALA A 115 8.61 -21.17 23.14
N ASP A 116 8.10 -20.29 24.01
CA ASP A 116 6.97 -20.65 24.87
C ASP A 116 5.74 -21.01 24.00
N PRO A 117 5.16 -22.22 24.14
CA PRO A 117 4.03 -22.66 23.32
C PRO A 117 2.74 -21.87 23.57
N ILE A 118 2.56 -21.28 24.76
CA ILE A 118 1.39 -20.51 25.17
C ILE A 118 1.51 -19.07 24.67
N THR A 119 2.57 -18.37 25.11
CA THR A 119 2.74 -16.94 24.81
C THR A 119 3.35 -16.69 23.44
N GLN A 120 4.08 -17.66 22.88
CA GLN A 120 4.91 -17.56 21.68
C GLN A 120 6.10 -16.60 21.83
N LEU A 121 6.39 -16.16 23.05
CA LEU A 121 7.55 -15.32 23.33
C LEU A 121 8.82 -16.17 23.28
N GLN A 122 9.82 -15.66 22.57
CA GLN A 122 11.17 -16.23 22.58
C GLN A 122 11.89 -15.84 23.86
N HIS A 123 12.68 -16.78 24.39
CA HIS A 123 13.55 -16.60 25.54
C HIS A 123 14.98 -16.97 25.13
N ASP A 124 15.98 -16.26 25.64
CA ASP A 124 17.36 -16.36 25.16
C ASP A 124 17.90 -17.79 25.17
N GLU A 125 17.67 -18.54 26.25
CA GLU A 125 18.12 -19.94 26.37
C GLU A 125 17.48 -20.86 25.32
N LEU A 126 16.17 -20.71 25.06
CA LEU A 126 15.45 -21.52 24.07
C LEU A 126 15.89 -21.16 22.65
N TYR A 127 16.12 -19.86 22.41
CA TYR A 127 16.63 -19.36 21.15
C TYR A 127 18.02 -19.93 20.85
N GLU A 128 18.94 -19.89 21.81
CA GLU A 128 20.28 -20.48 21.65
C GLU A 128 20.24 -22.00 21.42
N GLN A 129 19.41 -22.71 22.16
CA GLN A 129 19.23 -24.16 21.99
C GLN A 129 18.68 -24.49 20.60
N ALA A 130 17.67 -23.74 20.15
CA ALA A 130 17.09 -23.94 18.84
C ALA A 130 18.05 -23.59 17.70
N LEU A 131 18.89 -22.55 17.85
CA LEU A 131 19.96 -22.24 16.90
C LEU A 131 20.96 -23.39 16.77
N LYS A 132 21.40 -23.98 17.88
CA LYS A 132 22.30 -25.16 17.88
C LYS A 132 21.64 -26.35 17.19
N ALA A 133 20.39 -26.64 17.52
CA ALA A 133 19.63 -27.72 16.91
C ALA A 133 19.46 -27.52 15.40
N GLN A 134 19.19 -26.29 14.96
CA GLN A 134 19.03 -25.96 13.54
C GLN A 134 20.33 -26.01 12.76
N ALA A 135 21.47 -25.61 13.36
CA ALA A 135 22.79 -25.75 12.75
C ALA A 135 23.16 -27.23 12.50
N SER A 136 22.63 -28.16 13.32
CA SER A 136 22.87 -29.60 13.17
C SER A 136 21.96 -30.29 12.14
N ARG A 137 20.93 -29.61 11.63
CA ARG A 137 20.01 -30.19 10.64
C ARG A 137 20.61 -30.23 9.26
N GLN A 138 20.21 -31.25 8.50
CA GLN A 138 20.44 -31.27 7.07
C GLN A 138 19.73 -30.08 6.44
N ARG A 139 20.46 -29.28 5.66
CA ARG A 139 19.89 -28.13 4.96
C ARG A 139 18.84 -28.62 3.96
N ASP A 140 17.70 -27.97 3.96
CA ASP A 140 16.71 -28.14 2.90
C ASP A 140 17.37 -27.79 1.56
N THR A 141 17.26 -28.72 0.60
CA THR A 141 17.76 -28.54 -0.77
C THR A 141 16.71 -27.93 -1.68
N HIS A 142 15.48 -27.73 -1.20
CA HIS A 142 14.42 -27.08 -1.95
C HIS A 142 14.74 -25.59 -2.12
N ILE A 143 14.82 -25.16 -3.38
CA ILE A 143 15.08 -23.77 -3.74
C ILE A 143 13.80 -23.17 -4.30
N GLU A 144 13.25 -22.18 -3.60
CA GLU A 144 12.19 -21.34 -4.15
C GLU A 144 12.79 -20.26 -5.05
N TRP A 145 12.54 -20.38 -6.35
CA TRP A 145 13.13 -19.53 -7.37
C TRP A 145 12.45 -18.16 -7.47
N THR A 146 13.24 -17.10 -7.35
CA THR A 146 12.86 -15.74 -7.76
C THR A 146 13.53 -15.38 -9.07
N TYR A 147 12.74 -14.97 -10.05
CA TYR A 147 13.22 -14.66 -11.39
C TYR A 147 13.69 -13.21 -11.47
N LEU A 148 14.91 -13.00 -11.96
CA LEU A 148 15.49 -11.70 -12.24
C LEU A 148 15.54 -11.50 -13.76
N THR A 149 15.10 -10.34 -14.22
CA THR A 149 15.22 -9.95 -15.62
C THR A 149 16.20 -8.80 -15.74
N LEU A 150 17.24 -8.99 -16.54
CA LEU A 150 18.23 -7.96 -16.84
C LEU A 150 17.70 -7.00 -17.89
N ALA A 151 18.11 -5.73 -17.79
CA ALA A 151 17.81 -4.72 -18.79
C ALA A 151 19.05 -3.83 -19.04
N LEU A 152 19.31 -3.56 -20.32
CA LEU A 152 20.36 -2.64 -20.77
C LEU A 152 19.84 -1.20 -20.84
N ALA A 153 20.73 -0.22 -20.87
CA ALA A 153 20.35 1.17 -21.14
C ALA A 153 20.11 1.34 -22.65
N PRO A 154 19.08 2.09 -23.07
CA PRO A 154 18.13 2.85 -22.23
C PRO A 154 16.92 2.03 -21.73
N ASP A 155 16.75 0.81 -22.20
CA ASP A 155 15.55 -0.04 -22.00
C ASP A 155 15.16 -0.25 -20.53
N TRP A 156 16.14 -0.28 -19.61
CA TRP A 156 15.86 -0.41 -18.18
C TRP A 156 14.96 0.72 -17.67
N SER A 157 15.09 1.93 -18.22
CA SER A 157 14.31 3.08 -17.79
C SER A 157 12.83 2.90 -18.15
N ALA A 158 12.55 2.50 -19.39
CA ALA A 158 11.19 2.19 -19.83
C ALA A 158 10.61 1.00 -19.04
N ALA A 159 11.43 -0.01 -18.73
CA ALA A 159 11.02 -1.16 -17.92
C ALA A 159 10.65 -0.76 -16.48
N LEU A 160 11.45 0.10 -15.82
CA LEU A 160 11.16 0.59 -14.47
C LEU A 160 9.93 1.50 -14.45
N GLN A 161 9.78 2.38 -15.44
CA GLN A 161 8.59 3.22 -15.55
C GLN A 161 7.33 2.36 -15.71
N LYS A 162 7.39 1.31 -16.54
CA LYS A 162 6.29 0.35 -16.72
C LYS A 162 6.00 -0.43 -15.44
N TRP A 163 7.03 -0.85 -14.71
CA TRP A 163 6.87 -1.52 -13.42
C TRP A 163 6.21 -0.61 -12.38
N MET A 164 6.69 0.63 -12.24
CA MET A 164 6.09 1.65 -11.38
C MET A 164 4.61 1.84 -11.71
N GLN A 165 4.28 2.09 -12.98
CA GLN A 165 2.89 2.24 -13.44
C GLN A 165 2.04 1.00 -13.13
N SER A 166 2.59 -0.21 -13.28
CA SER A 166 1.86 -1.44 -12.98
C SER A 166 1.46 -1.56 -11.50
N LEU A 167 2.32 -1.06 -10.59
CA LEU A 167 2.02 -1.02 -9.16
C LEU A 167 1.02 0.10 -8.83
N LEU A 168 1.21 1.29 -9.39
CA LEU A 168 0.31 2.42 -9.14
C LEU A 168 -1.12 2.15 -9.65
N TYR A 169 -1.25 1.54 -10.84
CA TYR A 169 -2.54 1.19 -11.45
C TYR A 169 -3.12 -0.14 -10.97
N ALA A 170 -2.49 -0.80 -9.99
CA ALA A 170 -3.03 -2.02 -9.42
C ALA A 170 -4.39 -1.77 -8.76
N LYS A 171 -5.28 -2.76 -8.82
CA LYS A 171 -6.60 -2.73 -8.16
C LYS A 171 -6.53 -3.05 -6.65
N ALA A 172 -5.33 -3.21 -6.12
CA ALA A 172 -5.05 -3.55 -4.72
C ALA A 172 -4.15 -2.46 -4.11
N PRO A 173 -4.16 -2.31 -2.77
CA PRO A 173 -3.27 -1.39 -2.09
C PRO A 173 -1.81 -1.75 -2.38
N ILE A 174 -0.99 -0.73 -2.61
CA ILE A 174 0.46 -0.86 -2.73
C ILE A 174 1.00 -1.40 -1.41
N LYS A 175 1.84 -2.44 -1.48
CA LYS A 175 2.49 -2.98 -0.27
C LYS A 175 3.44 -1.93 0.30
N ALA A 176 3.44 -1.78 1.64
CA ALA A 176 4.31 -0.83 2.33
C ALA A 176 5.81 -1.02 2.00
N ALA A 177 6.23 -2.26 1.74
CA ALA A 177 7.59 -2.59 1.31
C ALA A 177 8.03 -1.88 0.02
N TRP A 178 7.09 -1.49 -0.85
CA TRP A 178 7.39 -0.85 -2.13
C TRP A 178 7.30 0.68 -2.08
N HIS A 179 6.90 1.28 -0.95
CA HIS A 179 6.72 2.73 -0.87
C HIS A 179 8.03 3.50 -1.07
N ALA A 180 9.16 3.00 -0.54
CA ALA A 180 10.46 3.64 -0.71
C ALA A 180 10.89 3.62 -2.17
N ASP A 181 10.84 2.45 -2.82
CA ASP A 181 11.19 2.29 -4.23
C ASP A 181 10.31 3.14 -5.13
N LEU A 182 8.99 3.12 -4.92
CA LEU A 182 8.06 3.94 -5.69
C LEU A 182 8.29 5.44 -5.48
N THR A 183 8.67 5.87 -4.28
CA THR A 183 9.03 7.28 -4.04
C THR A 183 10.26 7.67 -4.86
N THR A 184 11.30 6.83 -4.86
CA THR A 184 12.51 7.03 -5.67
C THR A 184 12.18 7.08 -7.17
N LEU A 185 11.32 6.19 -7.64
CA LEU A 185 10.90 6.17 -9.05
C LEU A 185 10.04 7.39 -9.41
N LEU A 186 9.16 7.84 -8.52
CA LEU A 186 8.39 9.08 -8.72
C LEU A 186 9.26 10.33 -8.65
N ASP A 187 10.35 10.31 -7.87
CA ASP A 187 11.34 11.40 -7.85
C ASP A 187 12.08 11.48 -9.20
N PHE A 188 12.32 10.33 -9.83
CA PHE A 188 13.03 10.23 -11.10
C PHE A 188 12.13 10.49 -12.33
N TYR A 189 10.97 9.84 -12.42
CA TYR A 189 10.05 9.93 -13.56
C TYR A 189 8.98 11.02 -13.41
N GLY A 190 8.72 11.47 -12.18
CA GLY A 190 7.59 12.36 -11.90
C GLY A 190 6.23 11.66 -11.99
N VAL A 191 5.18 12.48 -11.96
CA VAL A 191 3.77 12.03 -12.01
C VAL A 191 3.03 12.54 -13.25
N ALA A 192 3.70 13.29 -14.14
CA ALA A 192 3.06 13.96 -15.27
C ALA A 192 2.46 12.97 -16.28
N ASP A 193 3.14 11.84 -16.51
CA ASP A 193 2.70 10.80 -17.45
C ASP A 193 1.71 9.80 -16.82
N LEU A 194 1.20 10.08 -15.62
CA LEU A 194 0.23 9.20 -14.97
C LEU A 194 -1.19 9.49 -15.47
N GLU A 195 -1.87 8.42 -15.87
CA GLU A 195 -3.24 8.44 -16.34
C GLU A 195 -4.21 8.33 -15.16
N ALA A 196 -4.87 9.44 -14.82
CA ALA A 196 -5.76 9.51 -13.66
C ALA A 196 -6.92 8.50 -13.68
N ASN A 197 -7.45 8.18 -14.86
CA ASN A 197 -8.49 7.17 -15.07
C ASN A 197 -8.02 5.73 -14.79
N ARG A 198 -6.70 5.47 -14.80
CA ARG A 198 -6.12 4.15 -14.48
C ARG A 198 -5.79 3.99 -12.99
N LEU A 199 -5.73 5.09 -12.23
CA LEU A 199 -5.62 5.08 -10.76
C LEU A 199 -6.96 4.76 -10.09
N VAL A 200 -7.41 3.52 -10.29
CA VAL A 200 -8.74 3.06 -9.85
C VAL A 200 -8.79 2.74 -8.35
N HIS A 201 -7.66 2.36 -7.74
CA HIS A 201 -7.62 2.03 -6.31
C HIS A 201 -7.49 3.31 -5.48
N LYS A 202 -8.47 3.54 -4.59
CA LYS A 202 -8.62 4.79 -3.82
C LYS A 202 -7.38 5.14 -2.98
N GLU A 203 -6.71 4.15 -2.39
CA GLU A 203 -5.51 4.38 -1.57
C GLU A 203 -4.29 4.71 -2.42
N ASN A 204 -4.14 4.06 -3.57
CA ASN A 204 -3.02 4.31 -4.47
C ASN A 204 -3.15 5.71 -5.06
N LYS A 205 -4.36 6.08 -5.48
CA LYS A 205 -4.66 7.44 -5.96
C LYS A 205 -4.37 8.49 -4.90
N ALA A 206 -4.85 8.29 -3.67
CA ALA A 206 -4.60 9.21 -2.56
C ALA A 206 -3.09 9.33 -2.23
N TRP A 207 -2.34 8.23 -2.33
CA TRP A 207 -0.89 8.21 -2.12
C TRP A 207 -0.14 9.01 -3.18
N VAL A 208 -0.46 8.81 -4.47
CA VAL A 208 0.15 9.58 -5.57
C VAL A 208 -0.22 11.07 -5.48
N MET A 209 -1.48 11.39 -5.19
CA MET A 209 -1.92 12.77 -4.97
C MET A 209 -1.20 13.42 -3.78
N ARG A 210 -1.01 12.68 -2.68
CA ARG A 210 -0.21 13.14 -1.53
C ARG A 210 1.22 13.43 -1.94
N TYR A 211 1.86 12.54 -2.70
CA TYR A 211 3.22 12.74 -3.19
C TYR A 211 3.33 14.04 -4.01
N ALA A 212 2.46 14.21 -5.02
CA ALA A 212 2.43 15.42 -5.84
C ALA A 212 2.18 16.69 -5.00
N TRP A 213 1.27 16.61 -4.03
CA TRP A 213 1.00 17.70 -3.08
C TRP A 213 2.23 18.09 -2.27
N GLN A 214 2.97 17.11 -1.73
CA GLN A 214 4.17 17.35 -0.93
C GLN A 214 5.31 17.96 -1.76
N LYS A 215 5.37 17.65 -3.07
CA LYS A 215 6.31 18.26 -4.03
C LYS A 215 5.86 19.64 -4.54
N GLY A 216 4.69 20.13 -4.13
CA GLY A 216 4.14 21.41 -4.59
C GLY A 216 3.62 21.37 -6.04
N GLN A 217 3.42 20.17 -6.59
CA GLN A 217 2.99 19.91 -7.97
C GLN A 217 1.44 19.98 -8.07
N TYR A 218 0.87 21.16 -7.79
CA TYR A 218 -0.58 21.34 -7.66
C TYR A 218 -1.35 21.15 -8.97
N GLU A 219 -0.72 21.42 -10.12
CA GLU A 219 -1.35 21.14 -11.43
C GLU A 219 -1.52 19.63 -11.62
N GLN A 220 -0.52 18.84 -11.24
CA GLN A 220 -0.58 17.38 -11.29
C GLN A 220 -1.64 16.84 -10.32
N VAL A 221 -1.79 17.44 -9.13
CA VAL A 221 -2.90 17.09 -8.21
C VAL A 221 -4.27 17.30 -8.88
N LEU A 222 -4.45 18.39 -9.63
CA LEU A 222 -5.68 18.65 -10.37
C LEU A 222 -5.92 17.62 -11.48
N HIS A 223 -4.88 17.22 -12.20
CA HIS A 223 -4.98 16.19 -13.24
C HIS A 223 -5.31 14.81 -12.66
N LEU A 224 -4.75 14.47 -11.51
CA LEU A 224 -4.94 13.17 -10.86
C LEU A 224 -6.29 13.04 -10.17
N GLY A 225 -6.78 14.11 -9.54
CA GLY A 225 -8.04 14.12 -8.81
C GLY A 225 -9.27 14.10 -9.73
N SER A 226 -10.34 13.40 -9.33
CA SER A 226 -11.54 13.30 -10.19
C SER A 226 -12.84 13.81 -9.55
N ASN A 227 -12.91 13.85 -8.21
CA ASN A 227 -14.12 14.25 -7.49
C ASN A 227 -13.79 14.82 -6.11
N ALA A 228 -14.80 15.31 -5.40
CA ALA A 228 -14.57 15.92 -4.09
C ALA A 228 -14.13 14.88 -3.04
N THR A 229 -14.58 13.63 -3.17
CA THR A 229 -14.14 12.54 -2.28
C THR A 229 -12.62 12.30 -2.36
N ASP A 230 -12.01 12.42 -3.54
CA ASP A 230 -10.55 12.30 -3.70
C ASP A 230 -9.77 13.37 -2.91
N VAL A 231 -10.34 14.58 -2.76
CA VAL A 231 -9.76 15.63 -1.89
C VAL A 231 -9.70 15.17 -0.44
N LEU A 232 -10.80 14.60 0.07
CA LEU A 232 -10.86 14.09 1.44
C LEU A 232 -9.87 12.95 1.65
N ARG A 233 -9.77 12.03 0.68
CA ARG A 233 -8.80 10.93 0.73
C ARG A 233 -7.36 11.41 0.70
N MET A 234 -7.05 12.42 -0.10
CA MET A 234 -5.74 13.07 -0.11
C MET A 234 -5.44 13.71 1.25
N PHE A 235 -6.41 14.41 1.88
CA PHE A 235 -6.24 14.96 3.23
C PHE A 235 -6.03 13.88 4.30
N ALA A 236 -6.75 12.77 4.21
CA ALA A 236 -6.54 11.61 5.07
C ALA A 236 -5.11 11.08 4.91
N ALA A 237 -4.65 10.87 3.67
CA ALA A 237 -3.30 10.41 3.37
C ALA A 237 -2.19 11.37 3.85
N LEU A 238 -2.42 12.69 3.75
CA LEU A 238 -1.51 13.75 4.23
C LEU A 238 -1.36 13.75 5.75
N THR A 239 -2.41 13.37 6.48
CA THR A 239 -2.44 13.38 7.95
C THR A 239 -2.26 12.01 8.58
N GLY A 240 -2.07 10.96 7.76
CA GLY A 240 -2.02 9.58 8.22
C GLY A 240 -3.33 9.09 8.84
N SER A 241 -4.46 9.67 8.43
CA SER A 241 -5.80 9.20 8.82
C SER A 241 -6.30 8.12 7.84
N ASP A 242 -7.41 7.45 8.18
CA ASP A 242 -8.02 6.42 7.34
C ASP A 242 -8.48 6.95 5.97
N VAL A 243 -7.84 6.49 4.90
CA VAL A 243 -8.14 6.85 3.50
C VAL A 243 -9.46 6.23 3.02
N SER A 244 -9.97 5.21 3.71
CA SER A 244 -11.27 4.62 3.39
C SER A 244 -12.43 5.59 3.69
N LEU A 245 -12.19 6.59 4.54
CA LEU A 245 -13.16 7.55 5.09
C LEU A 245 -14.22 6.88 5.97
N SER A 246 -13.92 5.69 6.52
CA SER A 246 -14.81 4.99 7.45
C SER A 246 -14.75 5.59 8.85
N GLU A 247 -13.63 6.22 9.19
CA GLU A 247 -13.40 6.94 10.44
C GLU A 247 -13.26 8.45 10.21
N PRO A 248 -13.47 9.28 11.25
CA PRO A 248 -13.17 10.72 11.19
C PRO A 248 -11.70 10.97 10.80
N ILE A 249 -11.48 11.87 9.84
CA ILE A 249 -10.12 12.22 9.37
C ILE A 249 -9.66 13.57 9.91
N ARG A 250 -8.33 13.76 9.97
CA ARG A 250 -7.69 15.04 10.24
C ARG A 250 -7.45 15.82 8.96
N PHE A 251 -7.25 17.13 9.10
CA PHE A 251 -7.00 18.04 7.97
C PHE A 251 -5.65 18.74 8.09
N PRO A 252 -4.90 18.91 6.99
CA PRO A 252 -3.71 19.73 6.99
C PRO A 252 -4.07 21.21 7.08
N LYS A 253 -3.16 22.04 7.63
CA LYS A 253 -3.25 23.49 7.48
C LYS A 253 -2.91 23.85 6.03
N LEU A 254 -3.80 24.58 5.35
CA LEU A 254 -3.67 24.90 3.93
C LEU A 254 -3.09 26.31 3.72
N THR A 255 -2.06 26.42 2.88
CA THR A 255 -1.61 27.72 2.36
C THR A 255 -2.64 28.29 1.38
N ARG A 256 -2.51 29.57 1.00
CA ARG A 256 -3.40 30.18 0.00
C ARG A 256 -3.32 29.48 -1.36
N ALA A 257 -2.14 29.02 -1.78
CA ALA A 257 -1.96 28.27 -3.02
C ALA A 257 -2.66 26.90 -2.98
N GLN A 258 -2.53 26.20 -1.84
CA GLN A 258 -3.19 24.92 -1.59
C GLN A 258 -4.72 25.06 -1.56
N ARG A 259 -5.24 26.10 -0.91
CA ARG A 259 -6.68 26.41 -0.95
C ARG A 259 -7.17 26.65 -2.38
N ARG A 260 -6.41 27.38 -3.20
CA ARG A 260 -6.76 27.58 -4.62
C ARG A 260 -6.81 26.27 -5.41
N CYS A 261 -5.84 25.39 -5.22
CA CYS A 261 -5.82 24.07 -5.87
C CYS A 261 -7.09 23.27 -5.51
N VAL A 262 -7.40 23.17 -4.21
CA VAL A 262 -8.60 22.46 -3.74
C VAL A 262 -9.88 23.10 -4.26
N MET A 263 -9.99 24.44 -4.22
CA MET A 263 -11.16 25.14 -4.75
C MET A 263 -11.36 24.89 -6.24
N GLN A 264 -10.29 24.93 -7.04
CA GLN A 264 -10.37 24.63 -8.47
C GLN A 264 -10.81 23.19 -8.73
N MET A 265 -10.26 22.23 -7.99
CA MET A 265 -10.64 20.82 -8.11
C MET A 265 -12.12 20.59 -7.81
N LEU A 266 -12.64 21.24 -6.76
CA LEU A 266 -14.04 21.14 -6.36
C LEU A 266 -14.97 21.86 -7.34
N ASP A 267 -14.56 23.02 -7.87
CA ASP A 267 -15.35 23.79 -8.83
C ASP A 267 -15.58 23.00 -10.13
N GLN A 268 -14.61 22.15 -10.51
CA GLN A 268 -14.64 21.28 -11.68
C GLN A 268 -15.24 19.88 -11.41
N ALA A 269 -15.59 19.56 -10.17
CA ALA A 269 -16.11 18.24 -9.82
C ALA A 269 -17.54 18.06 -10.34
N PRO A 270 -17.84 17.01 -11.13
CA PRO A 270 -19.13 16.85 -11.82
C PRO A 270 -20.31 16.68 -10.86
N GLU A 271 -20.13 15.95 -9.76
CA GLU A 271 -21.19 15.60 -8.80
C GLU A 271 -20.96 16.24 -7.43
N LEU A 272 -20.51 17.51 -7.42
CA LEU A 272 -20.08 18.19 -6.20
C LEU A 272 -21.15 18.18 -5.10
N ALA A 273 -22.43 18.42 -5.45
CA ALA A 273 -23.52 18.44 -4.48
C ALA A 273 -23.72 17.07 -3.79
N GLU A 274 -23.68 15.98 -4.57
CA GLU A 274 -23.82 14.60 -4.07
C GLU A 274 -22.65 14.23 -3.15
N ASP A 275 -21.41 14.52 -3.57
CA ASP A 275 -20.22 14.26 -2.76
C ASP A 275 -20.21 15.06 -1.45
N LEU A 276 -20.66 16.32 -1.50
CA LEU A 276 -20.76 17.17 -0.31
C LEU A 276 -21.81 16.65 0.66
N MET A 277 -22.93 16.14 0.15
CA MET A 277 -23.98 15.57 0.98
C MET A 277 -23.58 14.24 1.60
N ARG A 278 -22.87 13.38 0.87
CA ARG A 278 -22.34 12.10 1.36
C ARG A 278 -21.50 12.26 2.63
N TYR A 279 -20.70 13.33 2.71
CA TYR A 279 -19.85 13.64 3.88
C TYR A 279 -20.18 15.02 4.48
N ARG A 280 -21.47 15.35 4.62
CA ARG A 280 -21.96 16.69 5.01
C ARG A 280 -21.25 17.32 6.21
N ALA A 281 -21.15 16.60 7.33
CA ALA A 281 -20.53 17.11 8.55
C ALA A 281 -19.03 17.39 8.37
N LEU A 282 -18.36 16.52 7.62
CA LEU A 282 -16.95 16.64 7.30
C LEU A 282 -16.69 17.86 6.41
N TRP A 283 -17.49 18.03 5.36
CA TRP A 283 -17.39 19.17 4.44
C TRP A 283 -17.70 20.52 5.10
N ARG A 284 -18.66 20.56 6.04
CA ARG A 284 -18.89 21.75 6.88
C ARG A 284 -17.64 22.12 7.69
N THR A 285 -16.90 21.13 8.17
CA THR A 285 -15.63 21.36 8.85
C THR A 285 -14.55 21.83 7.88
N VAL A 286 -14.38 21.17 6.73
CA VAL A 286 -13.42 21.58 5.68
C VAL A 286 -13.65 23.01 5.21
N ALA A 287 -14.91 23.42 5.03
CA ALA A 287 -15.26 24.77 4.58
C ALA A 287 -14.68 25.88 5.49
N ARG A 288 -14.56 25.62 6.80
CA ARG A 288 -13.95 26.57 7.76
C ARG A 288 -12.46 26.79 7.51
N TYR A 289 -11.76 25.81 6.95
CA TYR A 289 -10.33 25.89 6.61
C TYR A 289 -10.10 26.32 5.16
N LEU A 290 -11.03 26.00 4.26
CA LEU A 290 -10.91 26.29 2.84
C LEU A 290 -11.29 27.75 2.51
N HIS A 291 -12.15 28.36 3.34
CA HIS A 291 -12.73 29.69 3.13
C HIS A 291 -13.31 29.90 1.72
N PRO A 292 -14.32 29.11 1.29
CA PRO A 292 -14.84 29.17 -0.09
C PRO A 292 -15.28 30.57 -0.55
N GLY A 293 -15.80 31.39 0.36
CA GLY A 293 -16.25 32.75 0.08
C GLY A 293 -15.13 33.68 -0.42
N GLU A 294 -13.88 33.48 0.02
CA GLU A 294 -12.73 34.29 -0.43
C GLU A 294 -12.43 34.12 -1.92
N PHE A 295 -12.87 33.01 -2.51
CA PHE A 295 -12.61 32.69 -3.91
C PHE A 295 -13.88 32.70 -4.78
N ALA A 296 -15.00 33.21 -4.27
CA ALA A 296 -16.29 33.16 -4.96
C ALA A 296 -16.29 33.81 -6.36
N SER A 297 -15.43 34.82 -6.60
CA SER A 297 -15.29 35.43 -7.92
C SER A 297 -14.59 34.53 -8.94
N LYS A 298 -13.68 33.66 -8.50
CA LYS A 298 -12.88 32.78 -9.36
C LYS A 298 -13.47 31.37 -9.47
N TYR A 299 -14.08 30.87 -8.40
CA TYR A 299 -14.65 29.52 -8.29
C TYR A 299 -16.10 29.62 -7.77
N PRO A 300 -17.03 30.18 -8.57
CA PRO A 300 -18.39 30.47 -8.13
C PRO A 300 -19.23 29.23 -7.88
N HIS A 301 -19.02 28.13 -8.62
CA HIS A 301 -19.81 26.91 -8.49
C HIS A 301 -19.59 26.26 -7.12
N VAL A 302 -18.33 26.04 -6.72
CA VAL A 302 -18.01 25.50 -5.39
C VAL A 302 -18.41 26.44 -4.25
N ALA A 303 -18.22 27.76 -4.41
CA ALA A 303 -18.57 28.73 -3.38
C ALA A 303 -20.09 28.77 -3.13
N ASN A 304 -20.90 28.75 -4.19
CA ASN A 304 -22.35 28.68 -4.09
C ASN A 304 -22.82 27.35 -3.49
N THR A 305 -22.17 26.23 -3.84
CA THR A 305 -22.48 24.91 -3.31
C THR A 305 -22.22 24.82 -1.80
N PHE A 306 -21.08 25.33 -1.32
CA PHE A 306 -20.81 25.43 0.12
C PHE A 306 -21.77 26.38 0.84
N ARG A 307 -22.20 27.48 0.21
CA ARG A 307 -23.22 28.37 0.77
C ARG A 307 -24.55 27.63 0.97
N ALA A 308 -25.00 26.88 -0.03
CA ALA A 308 -26.20 26.06 0.06
C ALA A 308 -26.08 24.97 1.13
N LEU A 309 -24.91 24.31 1.24
CA LEU A 309 -24.61 23.31 2.27
C LEU A 309 -24.74 23.89 3.69
N HIS A 310 -24.24 25.11 3.89
CA HIS A 310 -24.30 25.82 5.16
C HIS A 310 -25.74 26.22 5.52
N GLN A 311 -26.50 26.71 4.55
CA GLN A 311 -27.91 27.06 4.72
C GLN A 311 -28.84 25.84 4.85
N GLY A 312 -28.33 24.64 4.62
CA GLY A 312 -29.12 23.41 4.61
C GLY A 312 -30.04 23.29 3.40
N LYS A 313 -29.80 24.09 2.35
CA LYS A 313 -30.59 24.16 1.11
C LYS A 313 -29.91 23.46 -0.08
N LEU A 314 -28.81 22.74 0.17
CA LEU A 314 -28.13 22.00 -0.88
C LEU A 314 -29.02 20.85 -1.36
N GLN A 315 -29.51 20.96 -2.59
CA GLN A 315 -30.26 19.90 -3.26
C GLN A 315 -29.32 19.05 -4.09
N THR A 316 -29.47 17.74 -3.96
CA THR A 316 -28.75 16.75 -4.75
C THR A 316 -29.50 16.46 -6.06
N LEU A 317 -28.85 15.78 -7.00
CA LEU A 317 -29.49 15.39 -8.26
C LEU A 317 -30.68 14.48 -7.98
N ASN A 318 -30.47 13.48 -7.11
CA ASN A 318 -31.52 12.55 -6.70
C ASN A 318 -32.70 13.28 -6.04
N SER A 319 -32.44 14.25 -5.16
CA SER A 319 -33.51 15.03 -4.52
C SER A 319 -34.30 15.86 -5.53
N LYS A 320 -33.64 16.41 -6.58
CA LYS A 320 -34.34 17.10 -7.66
C LYS A 320 -35.22 16.15 -8.47
N ILE A 321 -34.71 14.96 -8.81
CA ILE A 321 -35.47 13.94 -9.54
C ILE A 321 -36.69 13.50 -8.72
N GLU A 322 -36.50 13.20 -7.44
CA GLU A 322 -37.59 12.80 -6.54
C GLU A 322 -38.67 13.88 -6.45
N ASN A 323 -38.30 15.16 -6.33
CA ASN A 323 -39.25 16.26 -6.29
C ASN A 323 -40.00 16.43 -7.62
N LEU A 324 -39.32 16.36 -8.75
CA LEU A 324 -39.94 16.48 -10.09
C LEU A 324 -40.88 15.30 -10.38
N LEU A 325 -40.51 14.09 -9.94
CA LEU A 325 -41.39 12.91 -10.00
C LEU A 325 -42.62 13.08 -9.10
N ALA A 326 -42.45 13.63 -7.89
CA ALA A 326 -43.56 13.89 -6.97
C ALA A 326 -44.51 14.99 -7.49
N GLU A 327 -44.00 15.98 -8.23
CA GLU A 327 -44.78 17.04 -8.88
C GLU A 327 -45.41 16.59 -10.23
N ALA A 328 -45.17 15.35 -10.66
CA ALA A 328 -45.62 14.79 -11.94
C ALA A 328 -45.19 15.58 -13.20
N ASP A 329 -44.17 16.44 -13.09
CA ASP A 329 -43.67 17.25 -14.19
C ASP A 329 -42.53 16.52 -14.94
N LEU A 330 -42.91 15.47 -15.67
CA LEU A 330 -42.01 14.71 -16.53
C LEU A 330 -41.46 15.54 -17.71
N PHE A 331 -42.07 16.68 -18.04
CA PHE A 331 -41.64 17.55 -19.13
C PHE A 331 -40.51 18.51 -18.74
N ALA A 332 -40.42 18.89 -17.46
CA ALA A 332 -39.32 19.72 -16.93
C ALA A 332 -37.95 19.01 -16.99
N ILE A 333 -37.92 17.69 -16.74
CA ILE A 333 -36.70 16.85 -16.79
C ILE A 333 -36.01 16.93 -18.18
N ARG A 334 -36.80 17.10 -19.25
CA ARG A 334 -36.30 17.11 -20.65
C ARG A 334 -35.72 18.46 -21.09
N LYS A 335 -36.02 19.56 -20.39
CA LYS A 335 -35.68 20.92 -20.84
C LYS A 335 -34.57 21.61 -20.06
N ASP A 336 -34.12 21.03 -18.95
CA ASP A 336 -33.07 21.64 -18.14
C ASP A 336 -31.68 21.42 -18.80
N PRO A 337 -30.95 22.48 -19.18
CA PRO A 337 -29.67 22.39 -19.87
C PRO A 337 -28.52 21.90 -18.99
N THR A 338 -28.73 21.72 -17.67
CA THR A 338 -27.74 21.11 -16.76
C THR A 338 -27.65 19.60 -16.90
N TRP A 339 -28.62 18.98 -17.59
CA TRP A 339 -28.64 17.56 -17.88
C TRP A 339 -28.03 17.35 -19.26
N GLY A 340 -26.80 16.82 -19.32
CA GLY A 340 -26.24 16.29 -20.57
C GLY A 340 -27.18 15.24 -21.18
N PRO A 341 -27.00 14.88 -22.47
CA PRO A 341 -27.91 13.94 -23.13
C PRO A 341 -28.05 12.65 -22.32
N LEU A 342 -29.26 12.37 -21.84
CA LEU A 342 -29.61 11.17 -21.09
C LEU A 342 -29.25 9.94 -21.95
N ASN A 343 -28.16 9.25 -21.60
CA ASN A 343 -27.78 8.01 -22.27
C ASN A 343 -28.62 6.86 -21.70
N LEU A 344 -29.79 6.66 -22.28
CA LEU A 344 -30.77 5.63 -21.90
C LEU A 344 -30.33 4.19 -22.26
N ASN A 345 -29.08 3.99 -22.73
CA ASN A 345 -28.56 2.68 -23.11
C ASN A 345 -27.60 2.04 -22.10
N ALA A 346 -27.47 2.57 -20.88
CA ALA A 346 -26.72 1.90 -19.81
C ALA A 346 -27.58 0.79 -19.20
N ARG A 347 -27.49 -0.43 -19.77
CA ARG A 347 -27.84 -1.69 -19.10
C ARG A 347 -26.62 -2.29 -18.44
#